data_AF-A0AAE1S8Y1-F1
#
_entry.id   AF-A0AAE1S8Y1-F1
#
_cell.length_a   1.000
_cell.length_b   1.000
_cell.length_c   1.000
_cell.angle_alpha   90.00
_cell.angle_beta   90.00
_cell.angle_gamma   90.00
#
_symmetry.space_group_name_H-M   'P 1'
#
loop_
_entity.id
_entity.type
_entity.pdbx_description
1 polymer ?
#
loop_
_entity_poly.entity_id
_entity_poly.type
_entity_poly.pdbx_seq_one_letter_code
_entity_poly.pdbx_strand_id
1 'polypeptide(L)'
;MCPSNNLYKNPKPCKHLADYKLKNGLCGYSLIQECCRTTPYGRTTLEISKLEIPRCSICSGCHGRFYMCLICSSVLCCLSPESNHALLHSQSQNGHEILVDIERAELYCFVCCDQVYDPDFDKAVMCKHIMGFSRNENEGVESELRLSKRRRLSFGMDLDSKNMKRLFFRRDQKSKSCFPLGLRGLNNLGNTCFMNSVLQVLLHAPPLRNYFLSDRHNREVCRKMSSDRLCLPCDIDLMFSAVFSGDRTPYSPAKFLYSWWQHSENFATYEQQDAHEFFISMLDRIHDKEGKSSLAIKDNGDCQCIAHRAFYGLLRSDVTCASCGFTSTTHDPCMDISLDLSTCNSSPKNLADKSSKPKESLGGCLDLFTRPEKLGSDQKLYCENCQEKQDALKQMSIKKLPLVLCFHIKRFEHSPTRKMSRKIDRHMQFPFSLDMKPYLASSIVRKRYGNRIFSFDSDESDISTEFEIFAVVTHSGMLESGHYVTYLRLRNQWYKCDDAWITEVDEEVVRASQCYLMYYVQKMLYHKSCEDVSCQPMSLRADTFVPIAGCC
;
A
#
# COMPACT_ATOMS: atom_id res chain seq x y z
N MET A 1 -7.56 30.88 36.58
CA MET A 1 -8.42 31.13 35.41
C MET A 1 -7.79 32.19 34.54
N CYS A 2 -7.34 31.81 33.35
CA CYS A 2 -7.14 32.57 32.10
C CYS A 2 -6.54 31.58 31.06
N PRO A 3 -6.76 31.73 29.76
CA PRO A 3 -8.03 31.47 29.06
C PRO A 3 -7.88 30.39 27.96
N SER A 4 -8.95 29.68 27.68
CA SER A 4 -9.10 28.83 26.49
C SER A 4 -9.00 29.68 25.22
N ASN A 5 -7.92 29.49 24.45
CA ASN A 5 -7.66 30.21 23.21
C ASN A 5 -8.61 29.73 22.10
N ASN A 6 -9.21 30.69 21.40
CA ASN A 6 -10.55 30.63 20.81
C ASN A 6 -10.49 30.57 19.26
N LEU A 7 -9.62 29.71 18.69
CA LEU A 7 -9.30 29.74 17.25
C LEU A 7 -9.59 28.46 16.44
N TYR A 8 -10.35 27.52 17.01
CA TYR A 8 -11.13 26.57 16.21
C TYR A 8 -12.60 26.76 16.55
N LYS A 9 -13.22 27.80 15.95
CA LYS A 9 -14.67 27.78 15.82
C LYS A 9 -14.97 26.71 14.79
N ASN A 10 -15.74 25.70 15.18
CA ASN A 10 -16.38 24.79 14.23
C ASN A 10 -16.95 25.63 13.07
N PRO A 11 -16.79 25.18 11.80
CA PRO A 11 -17.36 25.90 10.66
C PRO A 11 -18.83 26.19 10.96
N LYS A 12 -19.26 27.42 10.63
CA LYS A 12 -20.63 27.85 10.90
C LYS A 12 -21.57 26.83 10.25
N PRO A 13 -22.58 26.32 10.97
CA PRO A 13 -23.50 25.35 10.39
C PRO A 13 -24.19 25.98 9.16
N CYS A 14 -24.30 25.19 8.09
CA CYS A 14 -24.96 25.62 6.86
C CYS A 14 -26.44 25.93 7.13
N LYS A 15 -26.85 27.19 6.92
CA LYS A 15 -28.25 27.61 7.12
C LYS A 15 -29.20 26.88 6.18
N HIS A 16 -28.77 26.65 4.94
CA HIS A 16 -29.54 25.93 3.91
C HIS A 16 -29.86 24.48 4.33
N LEU A 17 -28.94 23.82 5.04
CA LEU A 17 -29.19 22.49 5.61
C LEU A 17 -30.23 22.54 6.74
N ALA A 18 -30.16 23.57 7.60
CA ALA A 18 -31.15 23.76 8.67
C ALA A 18 -32.55 24.04 8.09
N ASP A 19 -32.63 24.88 7.05
CA ASP A 19 -33.88 25.21 6.37
C ASP A 19 -34.47 23.98 5.64
N TYR A 20 -33.62 23.17 5.00
CA TYR A 20 -34.02 21.88 4.43
C TYR A 20 -34.60 20.96 5.50
N LYS A 21 -33.91 20.78 6.64
CA LYS A 21 -34.39 19.93 7.75
C LYS A 21 -35.70 20.41 8.36
N LEU A 22 -35.90 21.72 8.47
CA LEU A 22 -37.12 22.32 9.00
C LEU A 22 -38.33 22.05 8.09
N LYS A 23 -38.14 22.07 6.77
CA LYS A 23 -39.23 21.90 5.79
C LYS A 23 -39.51 20.44 5.45
N ASN A 24 -38.47 19.63 5.28
CA ASN A 24 -38.57 18.30 4.67
C ASN A 24 -38.25 17.17 5.67
N GLY A 25 -37.81 17.50 6.89
CA GLY A 25 -37.44 16.51 7.90
C GLY A 25 -36.30 15.60 7.44
N LEU A 26 -36.37 14.32 7.84
CA LEU A 26 -35.39 13.29 7.48
C LEU A 26 -35.86 12.39 6.32
N CYS A 27 -37.01 12.68 5.70
CA CYS A 27 -37.63 11.82 4.69
C CYS A 27 -36.72 11.58 3.47
N GLY A 28 -35.98 12.60 3.02
CA GLY A 28 -35.00 12.44 1.93
C GLY A 28 -33.85 11.51 2.29
N TYR A 29 -33.45 11.41 3.57
CA TYR A 29 -32.37 10.53 4.00
C TYR A 29 -32.80 9.05 3.98
N SER A 30 -34.07 8.77 4.25
CA SER A 30 -34.64 7.43 4.16
C SER A 30 -34.70 6.90 2.72
N LEU A 31 -34.96 7.77 1.73
CA LEU A 31 -34.93 7.39 0.31
C LEU A 31 -33.53 7.01 -0.17
N ILE A 32 -32.51 7.74 0.30
CA ILE A 32 -31.11 7.43 0.03
C ILE A 32 -30.72 6.09 0.64
N GLN A 33 -31.24 5.77 1.83
CA GLN A 33 -30.95 4.51 2.51
C GLN A 33 -31.32 3.30 1.64
N GLU A 34 -32.40 3.38 0.84
CA GLU A 34 -32.75 2.30 -0.12
C GLU A 34 -31.74 2.17 -1.25
N CYS A 35 -31.21 3.29 -1.75
CA CYS A 35 -30.20 3.38 -2.81
C CYS A 35 -28.75 3.15 -2.34
N CYS A 36 -28.46 3.24 -1.04
CA CYS A 36 -27.13 2.98 -0.48
C CYS A 36 -26.75 1.50 -0.64
N ARG A 37 -25.59 1.23 -1.24
CA ARG A 37 -24.89 -0.05 -1.07
C ARG A 37 -23.57 0.18 -0.36
N THR A 38 -23.32 -0.62 0.66
CA THR A 38 -22.05 -0.62 1.37
C THR A 38 -21.25 -1.82 0.92
N THR A 39 -20.02 -1.59 0.46
CA THR A 39 -19.09 -2.67 0.15
C THR A 39 -18.63 -3.36 1.43
N PRO A 40 -18.24 -4.65 1.39
CA PRO A 40 -17.64 -5.37 2.51
C PRO A 40 -16.49 -4.64 3.23
N TYR A 41 -15.83 -3.67 2.59
CA TYR A 41 -14.77 -2.84 3.18
C TYR A 41 -15.23 -1.51 3.83
N GLY A 42 -16.54 -1.26 3.97
CA GLY A 42 -17.07 -0.13 4.75
C GLY A 42 -17.27 1.18 3.99
N ARG A 43 -17.14 1.17 2.65
CA ARG A 43 -17.41 2.34 1.81
C ARG A 43 -18.86 2.31 1.32
N THR A 44 -19.62 3.37 1.59
CA THR A 44 -21.02 3.47 1.16
C THR A 44 -21.13 4.37 -0.07
N THR A 45 -21.69 3.83 -1.16
CA THR A 45 -21.96 4.56 -2.41
C THR A 45 -23.45 4.47 -2.75
N LEU A 46 -23.97 5.45 -3.49
CA LEU A 46 -25.37 5.43 -3.94
C LEU A 46 -25.48 4.73 -5.28
N GLU A 47 -26.15 3.58 -5.31
CA GLU A 47 -26.44 2.84 -6.54
C GLU A 47 -27.85 3.20 -7.02
N ILE A 48 -27.94 4.08 -8.02
CA ILE A 48 -29.22 4.60 -8.54
C ILE A 48 -29.92 3.57 -9.44
N SER A 49 -29.18 2.60 -10.01
CA SER A 49 -29.75 1.45 -10.73
C SER A 49 -28.76 0.28 -10.79
N LYS A 50 -29.26 -0.97 -10.84
CA LYS A 50 -28.42 -2.18 -10.76
C LYS A 50 -27.53 -2.44 -11.99
N LEU A 51 -27.71 -1.72 -13.10
CA LEU A 51 -27.06 -2.04 -14.39
C LEU A 51 -26.72 -0.83 -15.30
N GLU A 52 -26.97 0.43 -14.93
CA GLU A 52 -26.68 1.58 -15.79
C GLU A 52 -25.75 2.63 -15.14
N ILE A 53 -24.83 3.16 -15.96
CA ILE A 53 -23.98 4.31 -15.63
C ILE A 53 -24.92 5.50 -15.32
N PRO A 54 -24.74 6.24 -14.20
CA PRO A 54 -25.58 7.38 -13.86
C PRO A 54 -25.56 8.40 -15.00
N ARG A 55 -26.75 8.81 -15.45
CA ARG A 55 -26.92 9.83 -16.49
C ARG A 55 -27.52 11.07 -15.90
N CYS A 56 -27.07 12.23 -16.36
CA CYS A 56 -27.66 13.49 -15.95
C CYS A 56 -29.09 13.59 -16.50
N SER A 57 -30.06 13.91 -15.65
CA SER A 57 -31.46 14.11 -16.03
C SER A 57 -31.69 15.26 -17.01
N ILE A 58 -30.72 16.19 -17.15
CA ILE A 58 -30.81 17.35 -18.04
C ILE A 58 -30.12 17.08 -19.39
N CYS A 59 -28.84 16.72 -19.39
CA CYS A 59 -28.08 16.53 -20.63
C CYS A 59 -27.96 15.08 -21.11
N SER A 60 -28.47 14.11 -20.34
CA SER A 60 -28.29 12.66 -20.58
C SER A 60 -26.84 12.18 -20.69
N GLY A 61 -25.86 13.04 -20.35
CA GLY A 61 -24.44 12.72 -20.34
C GLY A 61 -24.04 11.81 -19.18
N CYS A 62 -23.01 11.00 -19.41
CA CYS A 62 -22.47 10.01 -18.47
C CYS A 62 -21.06 10.35 -17.96
N HIS A 63 -20.62 11.60 -18.13
CA HIS A 63 -19.29 12.08 -17.74
C HIS A 63 -19.39 13.15 -16.65
N GLY A 64 -18.36 13.24 -15.80
CA GLY A 64 -18.28 14.20 -14.68
C GLY A 64 -18.73 13.62 -13.34
N ARG A 65 -18.67 14.44 -12.28
CA ARG A 65 -19.21 14.05 -10.96
C ARG A 65 -20.72 14.19 -10.95
N PHE A 66 -21.41 13.24 -10.32
CA PHE A 66 -22.87 13.25 -10.23
C PHE A 66 -23.35 13.57 -8.83
N TYR A 67 -24.40 14.38 -8.77
CA TYR A 67 -25.08 14.78 -7.55
C TYR A 67 -26.56 14.39 -7.64
N MET A 68 -27.10 13.85 -6.56
CA MET A 68 -28.53 13.53 -6.45
C MET A 68 -29.22 14.57 -5.57
N CYS A 69 -30.31 15.15 -6.05
CA CYS A 69 -31.13 16.04 -5.23
C CYS A 69 -31.93 15.25 -4.20
N LEU A 70 -31.90 15.69 -2.94
CA LEU A 70 -32.64 15.06 -1.84
C LEU A 70 -34.16 15.19 -1.92
N ILE A 71 -34.65 16.15 -2.73
CA ILE A 71 -36.08 16.48 -2.79
C ILE A 71 -36.74 15.78 -3.97
N CYS A 72 -36.15 15.90 -5.17
CA CYS A 72 -36.73 15.36 -6.40
C CYS A 72 -36.02 14.12 -6.94
N SER A 73 -34.99 13.61 -6.25
CA SER A 73 -34.19 12.44 -6.65
C SER A 73 -33.56 12.55 -8.05
N SER A 74 -33.49 13.76 -8.62
CA SER A 74 -32.89 14.01 -9.93
C SER A 74 -31.37 13.90 -9.85
N VAL A 75 -30.76 13.26 -10.86
CA VAL A 75 -29.32 13.03 -10.95
C VAL A 75 -28.70 14.05 -11.89
N LEU A 76 -27.72 14.79 -11.43
CA LEU A 76 -27.22 16.00 -12.09
C LEU A 76 -25.71 15.95 -12.20
N CYS A 77 -25.16 16.24 -13.38
CA CYS A 77 -23.71 16.25 -13.57
C CYS A 77 -23.09 17.62 -13.27
N CYS A 78 -21.85 17.58 -12.79
CA CYS A 78 -20.96 18.72 -12.64
C CYS A 78 -19.69 18.42 -13.46
N LEU A 79 -19.61 18.99 -14.66
CA LEU A 79 -18.53 18.75 -15.63
C LEU A 79 -17.48 19.87 -15.62
N SER A 80 -17.91 21.12 -15.43
CA SER A 80 -17.07 22.33 -15.39
C SER A 80 -17.85 23.48 -14.72
N PRO A 81 -17.21 24.61 -14.32
CA PRO A 81 -17.91 25.77 -13.76
C PRO A 81 -19.00 26.34 -14.68
N GLU A 82 -18.81 26.21 -15.99
CA GLU A 82 -19.70 26.76 -17.03
C GLU A 82 -20.81 25.78 -17.46
N SER A 83 -20.65 24.48 -17.15
CA SER A 83 -21.59 23.41 -17.49
C SER A 83 -21.95 22.58 -16.24
N ASN A 84 -22.47 23.25 -15.21
CA ASN A 84 -22.85 22.64 -13.94
C ASN A 84 -24.37 22.55 -13.79
N HIS A 85 -24.94 21.41 -14.17
CA HIS A 85 -26.38 21.15 -14.09
C HIS A 85 -26.86 21.02 -12.64
N ALA A 86 -26.01 20.60 -11.71
CA ALA A 86 -26.34 20.56 -10.29
C ALA A 86 -26.51 21.98 -9.70
N LEU A 87 -25.62 22.90 -10.08
CA LEU A 87 -25.72 24.31 -9.69
C LEU A 87 -26.95 24.99 -10.32
N LEU A 88 -27.17 24.81 -11.62
CA LEU A 88 -28.34 25.35 -12.31
C LEU A 88 -29.66 24.84 -11.71
N HIS A 89 -29.70 23.56 -11.31
CA HIS A 89 -30.86 22.99 -10.62
C HIS A 89 -31.10 23.67 -9.26
N SER A 90 -30.06 23.86 -8.45
CA SER A 90 -30.17 24.53 -7.15
C SER A 90 -30.59 26.00 -7.26
N GLN A 91 -30.25 26.68 -8.36
CA GLN A 91 -30.62 28.07 -8.62
C GLN A 91 -32.03 28.22 -9.23
N SER A 92 -32.49 27.22 -9.99
CA SER A 92 -33.80 27.26 -10.67
C SER A 92 -34.95 26.72 -9.81
N GLN A 93 -34.66 25.84 -8.84
CA GLN A 93 -35.66 25.27 -7.93
C GLN A 93 -35.39 25.71 -6.49
N ASN A 94 -36.24 26.61 -5.98
CA ASN A 94 -36.11 27.12 -4.62
C ASN A 94 -36.23 25.98 -3.59
N GLY A 95 -35.22 25.86 -2.72
CA GLY A 95 -35.14 24.84 -1.68
C GLY A 95 -34.35 23.58 -2.07
N HIS A 96 -33.93 23.42 -3.33
CA HIS A 96 -33.14 22.28 -3.80
C HIS A 96 -31.62 22.54 -3.70
N GLU A 97 -31.20 23.09 -2.58
CA GLU A 97 -29.85 23.63 -2.38
C GLU A 97 -28.87 22.57 -1.83
N ILE A 98 -29.40 21.51 -1.23
CA ILE A 98 -28.64 20.39 -0.65
C ILE A 98 -28.76 19.17 -1.56
N LEU A 99 -27.61 18.69 -2.02
CA LEU A 99 -27.49 17.51 -2.87
C LEU A 99 -26.50 16.52 -2.26
N VAL A 100 -26.59 15.27 -2.67
CA VAL A 100 -25.69 14.20 -2.25
C VAL A 100 -24.73 13.87 -3.36
N ASP A 101 -23.44 13.86 -3.06
CA ASP A 101 -22.42 13.30 -3.96
C ASP A 101 -22.61 11.78 -4.03
N ILE A 102 -22.95 11.28 -5.22
CA ILE A 102 -23.29 9.86 -5.42
C ILE A 102 -22.08 8.95 -5.20
N GLU A 103 -20.87 9.42 -5.52
CA GLU A 103 -19.63 8.64 -5.39
C GLU A 103 -19.12 8.59 -3.94
N ARG A 104 -19.38 9.65 -3.18
CA ARG A 104 -18.86 9.79 -1.81
C ARG A 104 -19.90 9.57 -0.72
N ALA A 105 -21.18 9.58 -1.08
CA ALA A 105 -22.30 9.63 -0.15
C ALA A 105 -22.12 10.75 0.90
N GLU A 106 -21.70 11.93 0.43
CA GLU A 106 -21.48 13.13 1.26
C GLU A 106 -22.49 14.21 0.87
N LEU A 107 -22.97 15.01 1.84
CA LEU A 107 -23.84 16.15 1.55
C LEU A 107 -23.01 17.34 1.03
N TYR A 108 -23.51 17.98 -0.01
CA TYR A 108 -22.91 19.16 -0.61
C TYR A 108 -23.97 20.26 -0.77
N CYS A 109 -23.63 21.47 -0.34
CA CYS A 109 -24.48 22.64 -0.53
C CYS A 109 -23.91 23.51 -1.66
N PHE A 110 -24.64 23.60 -2.77
CA PHE A 110 -24.18 24.37 -3.93
C PHE A 110 -24.25 25.88 -3.72
N VAL A 111 -25.06 26.36 -2.77
CA VAL A 111 -25.10 27.78 -2.41
C VAL A 111 -23.90 28.16 -1.54
N CYS A 112 -23.50 27.30 -0.61
CA CYS A 112 -22.29 27.50 0.20
C CYS A 112 -21.00 27.12 -0.54
N CYS A 113 -21.11 26.42 -1.68
CA CYS A 113 -19.99 25.83 -2.41
C CYS A 113 -19.08 24.95 -1.53
N ASP A 114 -19.67 24.28 -0.53
CA ASP A 114 -18.92 23.52 0.47
C ASP A 114 -19.65 22.22 0.85
N GLN A 115 -18.87 21.27 1.34
CA GLN A 115 -19.38 20.04 1.93
C GLN A 115 -20.03 20.34 3.28
N VAL A 116 -21.19 19.73 3.53
CA VAL A 116 -21.94 19.97 4.75
C VAL A 116 -22.01 18.68 5.55
N TYR A 117 -21.70 18.77 6.84
CA TYR A 117 -21.73 17.63 7.74
C TYR A 117 -23.06 17.55 8.49
N ASP A 118 -23.69 16.38 8.50
CA ASP A 118 -24.92 16.15 9.24
C ASP A 118 -24.96 14.79 9.95
N PRO A 119 -24.99 14.75 11.29
CA PRO A 119 -24.97 13.49 12.05
C PRO A 119 -26.15 12.56 11.77
N ASP A 120 -27.31 13.08 11.38
CA ASP A 120 -28.51 12.25 11.13
C ASP A 120 -28.46 11.61 9.74
N PHE A 121 -27.87 12.31 8.77
CA PHE A 121 -27.53 11.74 7.46
C PHE A 121 -26.48 10.63 7.59
N ASP A 122 -25.41 10.85 8.35
CA ASP A 122 -24.39 9.83 8.62
C ASP A 122 -25.01 8.58 9.27
N LYS A 123 -25.91 8.76 10.24
CA LYS A 123 -26.63 7.63 10.84
C LYS A 123 -27.46 6.88 9.78
N ALA A 124 -28.16 7.58 8.89
CA ALA A 124 -28.94 6.94 7.83
C ALA A 124 -28.07 6.12 6.88
N VAL A 125 -26.88 6.64 6.53
CA VAL A 125 -25.88 5.93 5.72
C VAL A 125 -25.31 4.72 6.47
N MET A 126 -25.04 4.84 7.78
CA MET A 126 -24.43 3.81 8.61
C MET A 126 -25.41 2.73 9.11
N CYS A 127 -26.70 3.01 9.24
CA CYS A 127 -27.70 2.05 9.73
C CYS A 127 -27.80 0.78 8.84
N LYS A 128 -27.44 0.87 7.55
CA LYS A 128 -27.37 -0.31 6.67
C LYS A 128 -26.20 -1.26 6.99
N HIS A 129 -25.16 -0.78 7.67
CA HIS A 129 -24.03 -1.60 8.14
C HIS A 129 -24.42 -2.57 9.25
N ILE A 130 -25.46 -2.23 10.03
CA ILE A 130 -25.90 -3.01 11.19
C ILE A 130 -27.00 -4.02 10.81
N MET A 131 -27.83 -3.71 9.79
CA MET A 131 -28.94 -4.58 9.36
C MET A 131 -28.54 -5.67 8.33
N GLY A 132 -27.28 -5.71 7.87
CA GLY A 132 -26.76 -6.75 6.99
C GLY A 132 -26.29 -8.04 7.70
N PHE A 133 -26.25 -8.04 9.04
CA PHE A 133 -25.86 -9.18 9.89
C PHE A 133 -27.00 -9.63 10.80
N SER A 134 -28.20 -9.86 10.26
CA SER A 134 -29.18 -10.81 10.84
C SER A 134 -30.40 -10.91 9.96
N ARG A 135 -30.48 -12.00 9.21
CA ARG A 135 -31.74 -12.63 8.86
C ARG A 135 -31.69 -14.06 9.34
N ASN A 136 -31.98 -14.25 10.61
CA ASN A 136 -32.64 -15.43 11.11
C ASN A 136 -33.71 -14.92 12.07
N GLU A 137 -34.97 -15.14 11.67
CA GLU A 137 -36.10 -15.08 12.57
C GLU A 137 -35.88 -16.15 13.65
N ASN A 138 -35.77 -15.72 14.92
CA ASN A 138 -36.64 -16.19 16.00
C ASN A 138 -36.18 -15.67 17.37
N GLU A 139 -37.20 -15.33 18.15
CA GLU A 139 -37.23 -15.08 19.60
C GLU A 139 -36.55 -13.81 20.13
N GLY A 140 -37.41 -12.90 20.61
CA GLY A 140 -37.03 -11.64 21.21
C GLY A 140 -36.83 -11.74 22.72
N VAL A 141 -36.08 -10.77 23.24
CA VAL A 141 -36.24 -10.21 24.59
C VAL A 141 -35.77 -8.75 24.53
N GLU A 142 -36.59 -7.85 25.06
CA GLU A 142 -36.30 -6.43 25.29
C GLU A 142 -35.12 -6.21 26.25
N SER A 143 -34.30 -5.17 26.02
CA SER A 143 -34.10 -4.12 27.05
C SER A 143 -33.11 -3.03 26.65
N GLU A 144 -33.67 -1.82 26.59
CA GLU A 144 -33.19 -0.54 27.14
C GLU A 144 -31.71 -0.13 27.02
N LEU A 145 -31.51 0.87 26.15
CA LEU A 145 -30.87 2.16 26.42
C LEU A 145 -30.40 2.40 27.87
N ARG A 146 -29.09 2.71 28.07
CA ARG A 146 -28.65 3.81 28.96
C ARG A 146 -27.36 4.49 28.49
N LEU A 147 -27.53 5.78 28.15
CA LEU A 147 -26.52 6.84 28.15
C LEU A 147 -26.09 7.20 29.59
N SER A 148 -24.79 7.45 29.80
CA SER A 148 -24.13 8.25 30.87
C SER A 148 -22.86 7.54 31.34
N LYS A 149 -21.72 8.15 31.67
CA LYS A 149 -21.35 9.54 32.01
C LYS A 149 -19.82 9.62 31.98
N ARG A 150 -19.29 10.78 31.59
CA ARG A 150 -17.91 11.23 31.83
C ARG A 150 -17.51 11.00 33.30
N ARG A 151 -16.30 10.50 33.55
CA ARG A 151 -15.63 10.63 34.85
C ARG A 151 -14.38 11.48 34.69
N ARG A 152 -14.38 12.65 35.36
CA ARG A 152 -13.22 13.52 35.58
C ARG A 152 -12.29 12.85 36.59
N LEU A 153 -10.99 12.95 36.32
CA LEU A 153 -9.91 12.73 37.27
C LEU A 153 -9.94 13.83 38.35
N SER A 154 -9.87 13.41 39.60
CA SER A 154 -9.57 14.23 40.78
C SER A 154 -8.09 14.06 41.14
N PHE A 155 -7.38 15.17 41.29
CA PHE A 155 -5.99 15.24 41.74
C PHE A 155 -5.95 15.36 43.27
N GLY A 156 -4.98 14.71 43.91
CA GLY A 156 -4.59 14.87 45.31
C GLY A 156 -3.08 14.70 45.43
N MET A 157 -2.45 15.62 46.17
CA MET A 157 -1.01 15.90 46.38
C MET A 157 -0.25 14.70 47.01
N ASP A 158 1.08 14.60 47.15
CA ASP A 158 2.22 15.53 47.16
C ASP A 158 3.56 14.71 47.10
N LEU A 159 4.70 15.42 47.01
CA LEU A 159 6.11 14.97 47.24
C LEU A 159 6.78 14.09 46.15
N ASP A 160 8.04 14.26 45.74
CA ASP A 160 9.13 15.11 46.22
C ASP A 160 10.15 15.36 45.08
N SER A 161 10.76 16.54 45.07
CA SER A 161 11.59 17.07 44.00
C SER A 161 13.06 17.04 44.41
N LYS A 162 13.83 16.08 43.87
CA LYS A 162 15.31 16.09 43.76
C LYS A 162 15.77 14.79 43.10
N ASN A 163 15.83 14.76 41.76
CA ASN A 163 16.82 13.97 40.97
C ASN A 163 16.67 14.03 39.44
N MET A 164 15.73 14.78 38.87
CA MET A 164 15.52 14.83 37.42
C MET A 164 16.09 16.11 36.76
N LYS A 165 17.34 16.46 37.07
CA LYS A 165 18.06 17.60 36.45
C LYS A 165 19.39 17.25 35.77
N ARG A 166 19.60 16.00 35.33
CA ARG A 166 20.87 15.61 34.69
C ARG A 166 20.85 14.91 33.33
N LEU A 167 19.72 14.80 32.61
CA LEU A 167 19.74 14.07 31.32
C LEU A 167 19.12 14.73 30.08
N PHE A 168 18.69 15.99 30.12
CA PHE A 168 18.25 16.67 28.89
C PHE A 168 18.74 18.12 28.83
N PHE A 169 20.01 18.32 28.48
CA PHE A 169 20.49 19.51 27.76
C PHE A 169 21.92 19.28 27.24
N ARG A 170 22.03 18.66 26.07
CA ARG A 170 23.10 18.91 25.09
C ARG A 170 22.52 18.71 23.69
N ARG A 171 21.69 19.65 23.24
CA ARG A 171 21.51 19.88 21.81
C ARG A 171 22.70 20.72 21.36
N ASP A 172 23.77 20.04 20.97
CA ASP A 172 24.88 20.68 20.29
C ASP A 172 24.41 21.13 18.92
N GLN A 173 24.62 22.42 18.69
CA GLN A 173 24.40 23.15 17.47
C GLN A 173 25.47 22.71 16.45
N LYS A 174 25.16 21.72 15.61
CA LYS A 174 25.97 21.36 14.44
C LYS A 174 25.09 21.24 13.19
N SER A 175 25.33 22.18 12.27
CA SER A 175 25.04 22.13 10.83
C SER A 175 23.79 21.35 10.39
N LYS A 176 22.72 22.06 10.02
CA LYS A 176 21.62 21.50 9.22
C LYS A 176 22.20 20.90 7.94
N SER A 177 22.41 19.58 7.93
CA SER A 177 22.72 18.86 6.70
C SER A 177 21.39 18.62 5.96
N CYS A 178 21.38 18.91 4.67
CA CYS A 178 20.21 18.91 3.78
C CYS A 178 19.60 17.51 3.52
N PHE A 179 20.16 16.45 4.08
CA PHE A 179 19.78 15.07 3.77
C PHE A 179 18.60 14.55 4.63
N PRO A 180 17.70 13.74 4.06
CA PRO A 180 16.64 13.05 4.78
C PRO A 180 17.10 12.26 6.02
N LEU A 181 16.20 12.12 7.00
CA LEU A 181 16.39 11.22 8.15
C LEU A 181 16.38 9.77 7.71
N GLY A 182 17.16 8.92 8.38
CA GLY A 182 17.31 7.50 8.07
C GLY A 182 18.34 7.18 6.98
N LEU A 183 18.86 8.18 6.26
CA LEU A 183 19.98 7.97 5.33
C LEU A 183 21.29 7.77 6.10
N ARG A 184 21.66 6.51 6.30
CA ARG A 184 22.89 6.11 7.02
C ARG A 184 23.54 4.91 6.32
N GLY A 185 24.83 5.02 6.00
CA GLY A 185 25.58 3.93 5.37
C GLY A 185 25.74 2.73 6.30
N LEU A 186 25.93 1.54 5.74
CA LEU A 186 26.19 0.30 6.47
C LEU A 186 27.61 -0.18 6.20
N ASN A 187 28.41 -0.35 7.24
CA ASN A 187 29.78 -0.82 7.07
C ASN A 187 29.79 -2.24 6.48
N ASN A 188 30.64 -2.44 5.49
CA ASN A 188 30.90 -3.77 4.97
C ASN A 188 31.81 -4.52 5.95
N LEU A 189 31.32 -5.66 6.46
CA LEU A 189 32.02 -6.52 7.41
C LEU A 189 32.72 -7.71 6.73
N GLY A 190 33.04 -7.56 5.43
CA GLY A 190 33.68 -8.58 4.60
C GLY A 190 32.99 -8.66 3.23
N ASN A 191 32.12 -9.66 3.06
CA ASN A 191 31.31 -9.89 1.86
C ASN A 191 29.83 -9.57 2.11
N THR A 192 29.55 -8.52 2.88
CA THR A 192 28.18 -8.22 3.38
C THR A 192 27.38 -7.28 2.48
N CYS A 193 27.86 -6.95 1.28
CA CYS A 193 27.17 -6.03 0.38
C CYS A 193 25.78 -6.54 -0.05
N PHE A 194 25.60 -7.84 -0.26
CA PHE A 194 24.28 -8.44 -0.54
C PHE A 194 23.29 -8.15 0.60
N MET A 195 23.72 -8.31 1.85
CA MET A 195 22.95 -8.02 3.04
C MET A 195 22.68 -6.52 3.18
N ASN A 196 23.71 -5.69 3.10
CA ASN A 196 23.60 -4.24 3.24
C ASN A 196 22.62 -3.66 2.21
N SER A 197 22.69 -4.14 0.96
CA SER A 197 21.82 -3.68 -0.11
C SER A 197 20.34 -3.91 0.21
N VAL A 198 19.98 -5.09 0.72
CA VAL A 198 18.61 -5.44 1.11
C VAL A 198 18.19 -4.76 2.41
N LEU A 199 19.09 -4.65 3.41
CA LEU A 199 18.79 -3.96 4.66
C LEU A 199 18.44 -2.49 4.40
N GLN A 200 19.14 -1.81 3.48
CA GLN A 200 18.78 -0.45 3.05
C GLN A 200 17.36 -0.39 2.49
N VAL A 201 16.94 -1.37 1.67
CA VAL A 201 15.56 -1.44 1.17
C VAL A 201 14.56 -1.60 2.31
N LEU A 202 14.80 -2.55 3.22
CA LEU A 202 13.88 -2.87 4.32
C LEU A 202 13.73 -1.70 5.31
N LEU A 203 14.83 -0.99 5.59
CA LEU A 203 14.85 0.22 6.44
C LEU A 203 13.99 1.35 5.87
N HIS A 204 13.88 1.42 4.53
CA HIS A 204 13.16 2.47 3.82
C HIS A 204 11.79 2.03 3.30
N ALA A 205 11.38 0.78 3.50
CA ALA A 205 10.03 0.30 3.22
C ALA A 205 9.03 0.89 4.24
N PRO A 206 8.06 1.74 3.84
CA PRO A 206 7.20 2.45 4.78
C PRO A 206 6.42 1.57 5.77
N PRO A 207 5.85 0.40 5.37
CA PRO A 207 5.17 -0.48 6.31
C PRO A 207 6.09 -1.00 7.43
N LEU A 208 7.33 -1.39 7.10
CA LEU A 208 8.29 -1.90 8.08
C LEU A 208 8.81 -0.78 8.98
N ARG A 209 9.16 0.36 8.37
CA ARG A 209 9.57 1.56 9.10
C ARG A 209 8.54 1.95 10.16
N ASN A 210 7.28 2.04 9.77
CA ASN A 210 6.21 2.42 10.69
C ASN A 210 5.97 1.34 11.75
N TYR A 211 6.17 0.06 11.43
CA TYR A 211 6.03 -1.03 12.39
C TYR A 211 7.07 -0.96 13.51
N PHE A 212 8.35 -0.90 13.16
CA PHE A 212 9.45 -0.90 14.13
C PHE A 212 9.55 0.44 14.88
N LEU A 213 9.42 1.58 14.19
CA LEU A 213 9.46 2.89 14.87
C LEU A 213 8.25 3.18 15.76
N SER A 214 7.13 2.46 15.58
CA SER A 214 5.97 2.55 16.49
C SER A 214 6.05 1.54 17.65
N ASP A 215 7.22 0.93 17.88
CA ASP A 215 7.48 -0.02 18.96
C ASP A 215 6.50 -1.21 18.99
N ARG A 216 6.03 -1.64 17.80
CA ARG A 216 5.14 -2.80 17.67
C ARG A 216 5.85 -4.12 18.01
N HIS A 217 7.16 -4.17 17.84
CA HIS A 217 8.03 -5.24 18.35
C HIS A 217 8.89 -4.70 19.49
N ASN A 218 8.31 -4.55 20.68
CA ASN A 218 9.05 -4.03 21.82
C ASN A 218 10.09 -5.04 22.32
N ARG A 219 11.36 -4.63 22.28
CA ARG A 219 12.52 -5.47 22.64
C ARG A 219 12.51 -5.91 24.10
N GLU A 220 12.01 -5.08 25.01
CA GLU A 220 11.95 -5.40 26.44
C GLU A 220 10.88 -6.44 26.73
N VAL A 221 9.72 -6.33 26.07
CA VAL A 221 8.63 -7.31 26.16
C VAL A 221 9.04 -8.62 25.50
N CYS A 222 9.65 -8.57 24.31
CA CYS A 222 10.10 -9.75 23.60
C CYS A 222 11.12 -10.56 24.41
N ARG A 223 12.11 -9.90 25.01
CA ARG A 223 13.10 -10.56 25.89
C ARG A 223 12.50 -11.18 27.15
N LYS A 224 11.37 -10.67 27.63
CA LYS A 224 10.66 -11.24 28.79
C LYS A 224 9.79 -12.44 28.40
N MET A 225 9.23 -12.42 27.19
CA MET A 225 8.31 -13.47 26.70
C MET A 225 9.01 -14.65 26.04
N SER A 226 10.20 -14.46 25.46
CA SER A 226 10.97 -15.57 24.89
C SER A 226 12.27 -15.81 25.65
N SER A 227 12.50 -17.06 26.06
CA SER A 227 13.74 -17.53 26.67
C SER A 227 14.96 -17.49 25.72
N ASP A 228 14.69 -17.23 24.44
CA ASP A 228 15.71 -17.15 23.39
C ASP A 228 16.41 -15.78 23.45
N ARG A 229 17.75 -15.82 23.57
CA ARG A 229 18.56 -14.60 23.66
C ARG A 229 18.76 -13.93 22.29
N LEU A 230 18.48 -14.64 21.20
CA LEU A 230 18.75 -14.19 19.83
C LEU A 230 17.45 -14.02 19.04
N CYS A 231 16.94 -12.78 19.02
CA CYS A 231 15.72 -12.43 18.29
C CYS A 231 16.06 -11.49 17.14
N LEU A 232 15.92 -11.98 15.90
CA LEU A 232 16.22 -11.19 14.70
C LEU A 232 15.36 -9.91 14.61
N PRO A 233 14.03 -9.94 14.83
CA PRO A 233 13.23 -8.71 14.93
C PRO A 233 13.71 -7.71 15.99
N CYS A 234 14.26 -8.15 17.12
CA CYS A 234 14.85 -7.25 18.13
C CYS A 234 16.12 -6.55 17.65
N ASP A 235 16.89 -7.20 16.77
CA ASP A 235 18.09 -6.62 16.18
C ASP A 235 17.75 -5.69 15.01
N ILE A 236 16.69 -6.01 14.27
CA ILE A 236 16.09 -5.10 13.28
C ILE A 236 15.59 -3.84 13.95
N ASP A 237 14.83 -3.94 15.04
CA ASP A 237 14.34 -2.79 15.80
C ASP A 237 15.48 -1.88 16.32
N LEU A 238 16.56 -2.51 16.82
CA LEU A 238 17.78 -1.79 17.22
C LEU A 238 18.41 -1.05 16.03
N MET A 239 18.44 -1.67 14.85
CA MET A 239 18.96 -1.08 13.64
C MET A 239 18.09 0.11 13.19
N PHE A 240 16.76 -0.01 13.21
CA PHE A 240 15.84 1.12 12.95
C PHE A 240 16.11 2.28 13.92
N SER A 241 16.20 2.00 15.22
CA SER A 241 16.52 3.01 16.23
C SER A 241 17.86 3.70 15.97
N ALA A 242 18.90 2.95 15.58
CA ALA A 242 20.23 3.49 15.30
C ALA A 242 20.26 4.32 14.00
N VAL A 243 19.63 3.85 12.93
CA VAL A 243 19.59 4.52 11.62
C VAL A 243 18.77 5.81 11.67
N PHE A 244 17.67 5.81 12.43
CA PHE A 244 16.80 6.99 12.59
C PHE A 244 17.15 7.88 13.79
N SER A 245 18.25 7.60 14.50
CA SER A 245 18.73 8.42 15.64
C SER A 245 19.21 9.82 15.25
N GLY A 246 19.44 10.07 13.95
CA GLY A 246 20.03 11.29 13.42
C GLY A 246 21.56 11.24 13.27
N ASP A 247 22.20 10.19 13.76
CA ASP A 247 23.62 9.93 13.51
C ASP A 247 23.84 9.47 12.06
N ARG A 248 24.87 10.04 11.43
CA ARG A 248 25.22 9.85 10.01
C ARG A 248 26.46 8.99 9.83
N THR A 249 27.19 8.68 10.90
CA THR A 249 28.36 7.79 10.81
C THR A 249 27.92 6.42 10.32
N PRO A 250 28.67 5.72 9.45
CA PRO A 250 28.29 4.39 8.99
C PRO A 250 27.99 3.43 10.16
N TYR A 251 26.85 2.75 10.11
CA TYR A 251 26.44 1.78 11.13
C TYR A 251 27.02 0.40 10.83
N SER A 252 27.53 -0.30 11.84
CA SER A 252 27.99 -1.68 11.68
C SER A 252 26.91 -2.66 12.16
N PRO A 253 26.22 -3.40 11.28
CA PRO A 253 25.18 -4.37 11.65
C PRO A 253 25.78 -5.69 12.18
N ALA A 254 26.86 -5.65 12.98
CA ALA A 254 27.57 -6.84 13.43
C ALA A 254 26.72 -7.76 14.33
N LYS A 255 25.90 -7.17 15.20
CA LYS A 255 24.98 -7.92 16.07
C LYS A 255 23.89 -8.63 15.27
N PHE A 256 23.34 -7.92 14.28
CA PHE A 256 22.37 -8.47 13.34
C PHE A 256 22.97 -9.62 12.53
N LEU A 257 24.17 -9.42 11.95
CA LEU A 257 24.88 -10.45 11.19
C LEU A 257 25.08 -11.72 12.02
N TYR A 258 25.55 -11.57 13.27
CA TYR A 258 25.71 -12.70 14.18
C TYR A 258 24.38 -13.42 14.43
N SER A 259 23.30 -12.69 14.73
CA SER A 259 21.98 -13.31 14.93
C SER A 259 21.47 -14.00 13.67
N TRP A 260 21.69 -13.43 12.49
CA TRP A 260 21.25 -14.02 11.23
C TRP A 260 22.01 -15.31 10.90
N TRP A 261 23.33 -15.34 11.10
CA TRP A 261 24.13 -16.56 10.94
C TRP A 261 23.70 -17.70 11.85
N GLN A 262 23.30 -17.40 13.10
CA GLN A 262 22.79 -18.41 14.02
C GLN A 262 21.43 -18.98 13.58
N HIS A 263 20.61 -18.17 12.90
CA HIS A 263 19.31 -18.61 12.39
C HIS A 263 19.39 -19.27 11.02
N SER A 264 20.44 -19.00 10.24
CA SER A 264 20.55 -19.45 8.85
C SER A 264 21.93 -20.04 8.61
N GLU A 265 22.17 -21.22 9.20
CA GLU A 265 23.48 -21.90 9.22
C GLU A 265 24.06 -22.13 7.81
N ASN A 266 23.20 -22.41 6.82
CA ASN A 266 23.63 -22.57 5.42
C ASN A 266 24.28 -21.31 4.81
N PHE A 267 23.99 -20.14 5.37
CA PHE A 267 24.55 -18.85 4.95
C PHE A 267 25.54 -18.27 5.97
N ALA A 268 25.87 -19.03 7.02
CA ALA A 268 26.85 -18.64 8.03
C ALA A 268 28.29 -18.77 7.53
N THR A 269 28.52 -18.37 6.27
CA THR A 269 29.83 -18.34 5.63
C THR A 269 30.24 -16.89 5.40
N TYR A 270 31.56 -16.66 5.28
CA TYR A 270 32.09 -15.37 4.84
C TYR A 270 32.02 -15.20 3.30
N GLU A 271 31.29 -16.08 2.62
CA GLU A 271 31.20 -16.09 1.16
C GLU A 271 30.17 -15.09 0.65
N GLN A 272 30.25 -14.77 -0.65
CA GLN A 272 29.27 -13.94 -1.32
C GLN A 272 27.99 -14.75 -1.53
N GLN A 273 26.84 -14.13 -1.25
CA GLN A 273 25.52 -14.77 -1.34
C GLN A 273 24.59 -13.94 -2.21
N ASP A 274 23.46 -14.54 -2.60
CA ASP A 274 22.47 -13.86 -3.40
C ASP A 274 21.59 -12.91 -2.56
N ALA A 275 21.41 -11.68 -3.04
CA ALA A 275 20.59 -10.68 -2.35
C ALA A 275 19.10 -11.04 -2.31
N HIS A 276 18.57 -11.71 -3.34
CA HIS A 276 17.19 -12.21 -3.37
C HIS A 276 16.97 -13.28 -2.30
N GLU A 277 17.89 -14.24 -2.21
CA GLU A 277 17.80 -15.32 -1.23
C GLU A 277 17.90 -14.79 0.21
N PHE A 278 18.79 -13.83 0.45
CA PHE A 278 18.84 -13.12 1.74
C PHE A 278 17.53 -12.39 2.06
N PHE A 279 16.93 -11.70 1.07
CA PHE A 279 15.65 -11.01 1.25
C PHE A 279 14.52 -11.97 1.65
N ILE A 280 14.38 -13.09 0.95
CA ILE A 280 13.34 -14.09 1.27
C ILE A 280 13.60 -14.72 2.64
N SER A 281 14.83 -15.17 2.91
CA SER A 281 15.24 -15.72 4.21
C SER A 281 14.92 -14.76 5.35
N MET A 282 15.18 -13.47 5.18
CA MET A 282 14.90 -12.44 6.19
C MET A 282 13.40 -12.32 6.48
N LEU A 283 12.55 -12.32 5.45
CA LEU A 283 11.09 -12.24 5.63
C LEU A 283 10.53 -13.50 6.29
N ASP A 284 11.03 -14.68 5.93
CA ASP A 284 10.66 -15.94 6.56
C ASP A 284 11.01 -15.96 8.05
N ARG A 285 12.18 -15.43 8.43
CA ARG A 285 12.57 -15.32 9.85
C ARG A 285 11.71 -14.34 10.64
N ILE A 286 11.27 -13.25 10.04
CA ILE A 286 10.29 -12.34 10.66
C ILE A 286 8.95 -13.07 10.84
N HIS A 287 8.51 -13.81 9.81
CA HIS A 287 7.29 -14.59 9.86
C HIS A 287 7.35 -15.69 10.93
N ASP A 288 8.43 -16.45 11.03
CA ASP A 288 8.62 -17.52 12.01
C ASP A 288 8.44 -17.04 13.44
N LYS A 289 8.97 -15.84 13.76
CA LYS A 289 8.91 -15.30 15.13
C LYS A 289 7.56 -14.67 15.45
N GLU A 290 7.06 -13.80 14.56
CA GLU A 290 5.84 -13.02 14.78
C GLU A 290 4.56 -13.84 14.49
N GLY A 291 4.62 -14.73 13.51
CA GLY A 291 3.54 -15.63 13.14
C GLY A 291 3.20 -16.59 14.29
N LYS A 292 4.22 -17.13 14.98
CA LYS A 292 4.04 -18.01 16.15
C LYS A 292 3.46 -17.29 17.35
N SER A 293 3.80 -16.02 17.58
CA SER A 293 3.19 -15.19 18.64
C SER A 293 1.71 -14.86 18.39
N SER A 294 1.27 -14.92 17.13
CA SER A 294 -0.11 -14.59 16.70
C SER A 294 -1.07 -15.79 16.70
N LEU A 295 -0.55 -17.02 16.78
CA LEU A 295 -1.35 -18.26 16.74
C LEU A 295 -2.22 -18.51 17.98
N ALA A 296 -2.17 -17.64 18.99
CA ALA A 296 -3.06 -17.72 20.15
C ALA A 296 -4.47 -17.16 19.88
N ILE A 297 -4.73 -16.49 18.73
CA ILE A 297 -6.03 -15.85 18.46
C ILE A 297 -6.45 -16.03 16.97
N LYS A 298 -7.36 -17.00 16.74
CA LYS A 298 -8.40 -17.14 15.67
C LYS A 298 -8.10 -17.77 14.29
N ASP A 299 -8.74 -18.93 14.06
CA ASP A 299 -9.75 -19.35 13.05
C ASP A 299 -9.93 -18.71 11.65
N ASN A 300 -9.16 -17.71 11.23
CA ASN A 300 -9.16 -17.27 9.82
C ASN A 300 -7.72 -17.37 9.30
N GLY A 301 -7.47 -18.31 8.37
CA GLY A 301 -6.15 -18.79 7.94
C GLY A 301 -5.14 -17.79 7.32
N ASP A 302 -5.30 -16.49 7.53
CA ASP A 302 -4.39 -15.44 7.05
C ASP A 302 -3.46 -14.95 8.17
N CYS A 303 -2.15 -15.09 7.95
CA CYS A 303 -1.13 -14.64 8.90
C CYS A 303 -1.03 -13.10 8.97
N GLN A 304 -1.01 -12.54 10.18
CA GLN A 304 -0.98 -11.09 10.43
C GLN A 304 0.43 -10.51 10.71
N CYS A 305 1.50 -11.28 10.47
CA CYS A 305 2.86 -10.77 10.69
C CYS A 305 3.19 -9.60 9.75
N ILE A 306 4.13 -8.74 10.14
CA ILE A 306 4.51 -7.56 9.34
C ILE A 306 5.05 -7.95 7.96
N ALA A 307 5.75 -9.07 7.83
CA ALA A 307 6.24 -9.58 6.56
C ALA A 307 5.08 -9.84 5.57
N HIS A 308 4.07 -10.62 5.99
CA HIS A 308 2.91 -10.89 5.15
C HIS A 308 2.04 -9.65 4.94
N ARG A 309 1.85 -8.81 5.95
CA ARG A 309 1.09 -7.55 5.77
C ARG A 309 1.72 -6.60 4.76
N ALA A 310 3.05 -6.61 4.63
CA ALA A 310 3.76 -5.71 3.73
C ALA A 310 3.97 -6.30 2.32
N PHE A 311 4.41 -7.56 2.23
CA PHE A 311 4.95 -8.15 1.00
C PHE A 311 4.14 -9.32 0.45
N TYR A 312 3.13 -9.82 1.17
CA TYR A 312 2.33 -10.96 0.68
C TYR A 312 1.45 -10.58 -0.51
N GLY A 313 1.67 -11.28 -1.61
CA GLY A 313 0.79 -11.36 -2.76
C GLY A 313 0.20 -12.76 -2.94
N LEU A 314 -0.77 -12.86 -3.83
CA LEU A 314 -1.36 -14.15 -4.23
C LEU A 314 -1.40 -14.21 -5.75
N LEU A 315 -0.73 -15.20 -6.32
CA LEU A 315 -0.79 -15.51 -7.74
C LEU A 315 -1.94 -16.49 -8.01
N ARG A 316 -2.46 -16.44 -9.22
CA ARG A 316 -3.47 -17.35 -9.76
C ARG A 316 -2.89 -18.01 -11.01
N SER A 317 -2.78 -19.34 -10.98
CA SER A 317 -2.39 -20.17 -12.12
C SER A 317 -3.62 -20.86 -12.69
N ASP A 318 -3.98 -20.49 -13.92
CA ASP A 318 -5.08 -21.12 -14.65
C ASP A 318 -4.51 -22.11 -15.68
N VAL A 319 -4.99 -23.35 -15.65
CA VAL A 319 -4.65 -24.40 -16.60
C VAL A 319 -5.91 -24.78 -17.38
N THR A 320 -5.97 -24.36 -18.64
CA THR A 320 -7.12 -24.56 -19.53
C THR A 320 -6.85 -25.69 -20.52
N CYS A 321 -7.70 -26.71 -20.53
CA CYS A 321 -7.67 -27.78 -21.54
C CYS A 321 -7.93 -27.19 -22.94
N ALA A 322 -7.05 -27.48 -23.90
CA ALA A 322 -7.17 -26.96 -25.27
C ALA A 322 -8.35 -27.57 -26.05
N SER A 323 -8.79 -28.77 -25.65
CA SER A 323 -9.82 -29.53 -26.36
C SER A 323 -11.24 -29.19 -25.90
N CYS A 324 -11.48 -29.11 -24.57
CA CYS A 324 -12.82 -28.87 -24.02
C CYS A 324 -12.99 -27.51 -23.34
N GLY A 325 -11.91 -26.75 -23.12
CA GLY A 325 -11.96 -25.44 -22.46
C GLY A 325 -12.13 -25.47 -20.93
N PHE A 326 -12.24 -26.64 -20.31
CA PHE A 326 -12.26 -26.75 -18.84
C PHE A 326 -10.98 -26.14 -18.25
N THR A 327 -11.14 -25.31 -17.22
CA THR A 327 -10.03 -24.59 -16.58
C THR A 327 -9.93 -24.98 -15.11
N SER A 328 -8.75 -25.45 -14.71
CA SER A 328 -8.37 -25.67 -13.31
C SER A 328 -7.60 -24.46 -12.80
N THR A 329 -7.93 -23.96 -11.61
CA THR A 329 -7.32 -22.77 -11.02
C THR A 329 -6.63 -23.12 -9.70
N THR A 330 -5.34 -22.82 -9.60
CA THR A 330 -4.57 -22.91 -8.35
C THR A 330 -4.14 -21.52 -7.88
N HIS A 331 -3.97 -21.36 -6.56
CA HIS A 331 -3.59 -20.10 -5.93
C HIS A 331 -2.27 -20.28 -5.21
N ASP A 332 -1.26 -19.50 -5.60
CA ASP A 332 0.11 -19.66 -5.11
C ASP A 332 0.52 -18.38 -4.36
N PRO A 333 0.76 -18.45 -3.03
CA PRO A 333 1.30 -17.34 -2.27
C PRO A 333 2.64 -16.86 -2.82
N CYS A 334 2.89 -15.56 -2.80
CA CYS A 334 4.19 -15.01 -3.22
C CYS A 334 4.63 -13.84 -2.33
N MET A 335 5.94 -13.71 -2.12
CA MET A 335 6.59 -12.55 -1.47
C MET A 335 7.30 -11.65 -2.48
N ASP A 336 7.58 -12.21 -3.66
CA ASP A 336 8.20 -11.56 -4.81
C ASP A 336 7.64 -12.14 -6.11
N ILE A 337 7.92 -11.46 -7.21
CA ILE A 337 7.64 -11.94 -8.57
C ILE A 337 8.96 -11.99 -9.33
N SER A 338 9.41 -13.20 -9.63
CA SER A 338 10.64 -13.45 -10.38
C SER A 338 10.35 -13.46 -11.89
N LEU A 339 10.90 -12.48 -12.62
CA LEU A 339 10.64 -12.21 -14.02
C LEU A 339 11.80 -12.67 -14.92
N ASP A 340 11.45 -13.31 -16.02
CA ASP A 340 12.38 -13.70 -17.06
C ASP A 340 12.64 -12.52 -18.03
N LEU A 341 13.90 -12.32 -18.39
CA LEU A 341 14.26 -11.43 -19.50
C LEU A 341 14.00 -12.16 -20.82
N SER A 342 13.34 -11.50 -21.76
CA SER A 342 13.02 -12.09 -23.06
C SER A 342 14.28 -12.57 -23.77
N THR A 343 14.48 -13.88 -23.85
CA THR A 343 15.49 -14.45 -24.73
C THR A 343 15.01 -14.24 -26.16
N CYS A 344 15.80 -13.52 -26.98
CA CYS A 344 15.52 -13.30 -28.40
C CYS A 344 15.68 -14.60 -29.23
N ASN A 345 15.22 -15.75 -28.74
CA ASN A 345 15.45 -17.07 -29.32
C ASN A 345 14.14 -17.84 -29.61
N SER A 346 13.05 -17.15 -29.93
CA SER A 346 11.85 -17.79 -30.50
C SER A 346 11.57 -17.26 -31.91
N SER A 347 12.25 -17.85 -32.89
CA SER A 347 11.93 -17.90 -34.34
C SER A 347 11.96 -16.60 -35.17
N PRO A 348 12.58 -16.62 -36.37
CA PRO A 348 12.52 -15.54 -37.35
C PRO A 348 11.25 -15.68 -38.18
N LYS A 349 10.35 -14.68 -38.16
CA LYS A 349 9.36 -14.43 -39.22
C LYS A 349 8.64 -13.11 -38.93
N ASN A 350 9.27 -12.03 -39.39
CA ASN A 350 8.64 -10.92 -40.12
C ASN A 350 9.75 -9.96 -40.54
N LEU A 351 10.22 -10.13 -41.78
CA LEU A 351 11.01 -9.11 -42.48
C LEU A 351 10.08 -7.95 -42.82
N ALA A 352 9.78 -7.08 -41.84
CA ALA A 352 9.11 -5.81 -42.09
C ALA A 352 9.20 -4.83 -40.90
N ASP A 353 10.33 -4.75 -40.19
CA ASP A 353 10.72 -3.48 -39.55
C ASP A 353 12.18 -3.51 -39.09
N LYS A 354 13.05 -2.72 -39.73
CA LYS A 354 14.51 -2.71 -39.52
C LYS A 354 14.98 -1.49 -38.73
N SER A 355 14.16 -0.95 -37.81
CA SER A 355 14.52 0.29 -37.08
C SER A 355 14.19 0.36 -35.58
N SER A 356 13.74 -0.71 -34.92
CA SER A 356 13.63 -0.69 -33.45
C SER A 356 14.03 -2.03 -32.84
N LYS A 357 15.22 -2.10 -32.23
CA LYS A 357 15.51 -3.15 -31.24
C LYS A 357 14.35 -3.13 -30.22
N PRO A 358 13.67 -4.24 -29.91
CA PRO A 358 12.65 -4.24 -28.89
C PRO A 358 13.30 -3.77 -27.59
N LYS A 359 12.89 -2.62 -27.08
CA LYS A 359 13.32 -2.14 -25.78
C LYS A 359 12.77 -3.12 -24.75
N GLU A 360 13.64 -3.92 -24.15
CA GLU A 360 13.26 -4.79 -23.04
C GLU A 360 12.82 -3.89 -21.89
N SER A 361 11.54 -3.97 -21.54
CA SER A 361 10.93 -3.15 -20.51
C SER A 361 10.30 -4.03 -19.44
N LEU A 362 10.20 -3.52 -18.22
CA LEU A 362 9.50 -4.20 -17.13
C LEU A 362 8.08 -4.59 -17.54
N GLY A 363 7.37 -3.70 -18.25
CA GLY A 363 6.05 -3.99 -18.79
C GLY A 363 6.06 -5.20 -19.73
N GLY A 364 7.04 -5.29 -20.63
CA GLY A 364 7.22 -6.45 -21.50
C GLY A 364 7.55 -7.75 -20.73
N CYS A 365 8.31 -7.67 -19.64
CA CYS A 365 8.57 -8.82 -18.76
C CYS A 365 7.30 -9.27 -18.02
N LEU A 366 6.46 -8.34 -17.55
CA LEU A 366 5.18 -8.64 -16.91
C LEU A 366 4.16 -9.19 -17.91
N ASP A 367 4.16 -8.67 -19.14
CA ASP A 367 3.36 -9.21 -20.24
C ASP A 367 3.79 -10.66 -20.53
N LEU A 368 5.10 -10.93 -20.59
CA LEU A 368 5.62 -12.29 -20.76
C LEU A 368 5.21 -13.22 -19.62
N PHE A 369 5.32 -12.76 -18.37
CA PHE A 369 4.95 -13.52 -17.17
C PHE A 369 3.45 -13.87 -17.15
N THR A 370 2.59 -12.95 -17.59
CA THR A 370 1.13 -13.14 -17.60
C THR A 370 0.57 -13.69 -18.91
N ARG A 371 1.44 -13.96 -19.89
CA ARG A 371 1.05 -14.50 -21.20
C ARG A 371 0.62 -15.97 -21.05
N PRO A 372 -0.48 -16.40 -21.69
CA PRO A 372 -0.80 -17.81 -21.76
C PRO A 372 0.27 -18.55 -22.57
N GLU A 373 0.78 -19.64 -22.02
CA GLU A 373 1.76 -20.52 -22.66
C GLU A 373 1.17 -21.92 -22.87
N LYS A 374 1.50 -22.54 -24.00
CA LYS A 374 1.12 -23.94 -24.25
C LYS A 374 2.15 -24.83 -23.57
N LEU A 375 1.69 -25.75 -22.73
CA LEU A 375 2.58 -26.77 -22.14
C LEU A 375 3.15 -27.64 -23.26
N GLY A 376 4.41 -28.09 -23.09
CA GLY A 376 5.12 -28.89 -24.08
C GLY A 376 4.36 -30.17 -24.44
N SER A 377 4.60 -30.71 -25.64
CA SER A 377 3.94 -31.95 -26.12
C SER A 377 4.19 -33.18 -25.24
N ASP A 378 5.27 -33.12 -24.45
CA ASP A 378 5.69 -34.07 -23.42
C ASP A 378 4.97 -33.87 -22.07
N GLN A 379 4.31 -32.73 -21.85
CA GLN A 379 3.64 -32.34 -20.61
C GLN A 379 2.10 -32.34 -20.74
N LYS A 380 1.54 -33.30 -21.48
CA LYS A 380 0.07 -33.42 -21.59
C LYS A 380 -0.55 -33.73 -20.24
N LEU A 381 -1.58 -32.96 -19.88
CA LEU A 381 -2.30 -33.09 -18.61
C LEU A 381 -3.56 -33.93 -18.79
N TYR A 382 -3.84 -34.78 -17.81
CA TYR A 382 -5.09 -35.53 -17.78
C TYR A 382 -6.25 -34.57 -17.53
N CYS A 383 -7.20 -34.51 -18.47
CA CYS A 383 -8.39 -33.69 -18.33
C CYS A 383 -9.54 -34.54 -17.78
N GLU A 384 -10.06 -34.18 -16.61
CA GLU A 384 -11.19 -34.89 -15.99
C GLU A 384 -12.47 -34.85 -16.84
N ASN A 385 -12.68 -33.80 -17.62
CA ASN A 385 -13.85 -33.69 -18.48
C ASN A 385 -13.73 -34.52 -19.78
N CYS A 386 -12.51 -34.64 -20.33
CA CYS A 386 -12.25 -35.46 -21.53
C CYS A 386 -11.90 -36.92 -21.21
N GLN A 387 -11.55 -37.21 -19.94
CA GLN A 387 -11.03 -38.50 -19.47
C GLN A 387 -9.80 -38.99 -20.26
N GLU A 388 -8.97 -38.07 -20.76
CA GLU A 388 -7.75 -38.37 -21.53
C GLU A 388 -6.68 -37.29 -21.34
N LYS A 389 -5.43 -37.59 -21.70
CA LYS A 389 -4.32 -36.63 -21.72
C LYS A 389 -4.45 -35.66 -22.88
N GLN A 390 -4.63 -34.39 -22.58
CA GLN A 390 -4.84 -33.32 -23.55
C GLN A 390 -3.73 -32.27 -23.47
N ASP A 391 -3.57 -31.53 -24.55
CA ASP A 391 -2.76 -30.31 -24.54
C ASP A 391 -3.47 -29.26 -23.65
N ALA A 392 -2.69 -28.50 -22.89
CA ALA A 392 -3.23 -27.46 -22.01
C ALA A 392 -2.47 -26.14 -22.17
N LEU A 393 -3.20 -25.05 -21.93
CA LEU A 393 -2.67 -23.69 -21.84
C LEU A 393 -2.55 -23.33 -20.37
N LYS A 394 -1.36 -22.95 -19.92
CA LYS A 394 -1.11 -22.43 -18.59
C LYS A 394 -1.00 -20.90 -18.65
N GLN A 395 -1.60 -20.20 -17.69
CA GLN A 395 -1.47 -18.75 -17.57
C GLN A 395 -1.34 -18.34 -16.11
N MET A 396 -0.34 -17.51 -15.82
CA MET A 396 -0.19 -16.87 -14.52
C MET A 396 -0.88 -15.49 -14.52
N SER A 397 -1.48 -15.12 -13.40
CA SER A 397 -2.04 -13.79 -13.16
C SER A 397 -1.95 -13.42 -11.69
N ILE A 398 -2.10 -12.15 -11.36
CA ILE A 398 -2.03 -11.67 -9.98
C ILE A 398 -3.44 -11.57 -9.41
N LYS A 399 -3.72 -12.30 -8.33
CA LYS A 399 -5.02 -12.24 -7.62
C LYS A 399 -5.02 -11.20 -6.51
N LYS A 400 -3.95 -11.11 -5.72
CA LYS A 400 -3.81 -10.15 -4.61
C LYS A 400 -2.47 -9.44 -4.71
N LEU A 401 -2.51 -8.10 -4.64
CA LEU A 401 -1.31 -7.26 -4.62
C LEU A 401 -0.83 -6.97 -3.18
N PRO A 402 0.49 -7.00 -2.91
CA PRO A 402 1.05 -6.55 -1.65
C PRO A 402 1.10 -5.02 -1.54
N LEU A 403 1.36 -4.49 -0.34
CA LEU A 403 1.63 -3.06 -0.14
C LEU A 403 2.98 -2.65 -0.73
N VAL A 404 3.95 -3.58 -0.71
CA VAL A 404 5.27 -3.44 -1.31
C VAL A 404 5.49 -4.60 -2.27
N LEU A 405 5.61 -4.30 -3.56
CA LEU A 405 5.97 -5.25 -4.61
C LEU A 405 7.49 -5.39 -4.68
N CYS A 406 7.95 -6.65 -4.72
CA CYS A 406 9.33 -7.01 -5.02
C CYS A 406 9.37 -7.72 -6.38
N PHE A 407 10.11 -7.16 -7.33
CA PHE A 407 10.43 -7.85 -8.58
C PHE A 407 11.88 -8.31 -8.55
N HIS A 408 12.08 -9.58 -8.85
CA HIS A 408 13.39 -10.18 -9.05
C HIS A 408 13.61 -10.46 -10.54
N ILE A 409 14.68 -9.91 -11.12
CA ILE A 409 15.01 -10.13 -12.53
C ILE A 409 15.99 -11.29 -12.65
N LYS A 410 15.56 -12.39 -13.27
CA LYS A 410 16.38 -13.58 -13.48
C LYS A 410 17.46 -13.31 -14.52
N ARG A 411 18.63 -12.86 -14.05
CA ARG A 411 19.79 -12.49 -14.89
C ARG A 411 20.77 -13.64 -15.11
N PHE A 412 20.30 -14.88 -15.12
CA PHE A 412 21.15 -16.04 -15.34
C PHE A 412 20.55 -16.94 -16.42
N GLU A 413 21.39 -17.38 -17.35
CA GLU A 413 21.05 -18.35 -18.37
C GLU A 413 21.93 -19.57 -18.18
N HIS A 414 21.32 -20.75 -18.02
CA HIS A 414 22.06 -22.00 -17.97
C HIS A 414 22.12 -22.61 -19.37
N SER A 415 23.31 -22.78 -19.92
CA SER A 415 23.50 -23.44 -21.22
C SER A 415 23.71 -24.94 -21.00
N PRO A 416 22.72 -25.80 -21.29
CA PRO A 416 22.86 -27.24 -21.08
C PRO A 416 23.97 -27.87 -21.95
N THR A 417 24.28 -27.25 -23.08
CA THR A 417 25.33 -27.70 -24.00
C THR A 417 26.74 -27.39 -23.51
N ARG A 418 26.92 -26.30 -22.74
CA ARG A 418 28.23 -25.90 -22.21
C ARG A 418 28.43 -26.21 -20.73
N LYS A 419 27.38 -26.65 -20.00
CA LYS A 419 27.35 -26.78 -18.54
C LYS A 419 27.87 -25.53 -17.82
N MET A 420 27.65 -24.35 -18.41
CA MET A 420 28.08 -23.07 -17.87
C MET A 420 26.86 -22.17 -17.72
N SER A 421 26.78 -21.52 -16.57
CA SER A 421 25.82 -20.45 -16.30
C SER A 421 26.45 -19.12 -16.70
N ARG A 422 25.67 -18.25 -17.33
CA ARG A 422 26.13 -16.93 -17.77
C ARG A 422 25.20 -15.84 -17.27
N LYS A 423 25.77 -14.72 -16.82
CA LYS A 423 25.03 -13.53 -16.43
C LYS A 423 24.44 -12.82 -17.66
N ILE A 424 23.21 -12.34 -17.53
CA ILE A 424 22.52 -11.50 -18.52
C ILE A 424 22.66 -10.04 -18.11
N ASP A 425 23.67 -9.38 -18.68
CA ASP A 425 23.97 -7.95 -18.43
C ASP A 425 23.18 -7.00 -19.35
N ARG A 426 22.08 -7.47 -19.96
CA ARG A 426 21.22 -6.66 -20.82
C ARG A 426 20.50 -5.58 -20.01
N HIS A 427 20.47 -4.36 -20.52
CA HIS A 427 19.71 -3.26 -19.92
C HIS A 427 18.21 -3.51 -20.09
N MET A 428 17.44 -3.26 -19.02
CA MET A 428 15.98 -3.34 -19.01
C MET A 428 15.44 -2.00 -18.54
N GLN A 429 14.54 -1.40 -19.32
CA GLN A 429 13.89 -0.16 -18.93
C GLN A 429 12.78 -0.43 -17.91
N PHE A 430 12.73 0.34 -16.83
CA PHE A 430 11.68 0.24 -15.82
C PHE A 430 11.08 1.62 -15.52
N PRO A 431 9.76 1.71 -15.32
CA PRO A 431 9.10 2.97 -15.01
C PRO A 431 9.18 3.28 -13.51
N PHE A 432 9.18 4.57 -13.15
CA PHE A 432 9.15 4.97 -11.73
C PHE A 432 7.75 4.91 -11.14
N SER A 433 6.72 4.99 -11.97
CA SER A 433 5.33 4.72 -11.62
C SER A 433 4.82 3.55 -12.44
N LEU A 434 4.22 2.57 -11.79
CA LEU A 434 3.80 1.31 -12.37
C LEU A 434 2.32 1.07 -12.07
N ASP A 435 1.52 0.82 -13.11
CA ASP A 435 0.15 0.34 -12.94
C ASP A 435 0.11 -1.18 -13.11
N MET A 436 -0.31 -1.87 -12.06
CA MET A 436 -0.42 -3.33 -12.04
C MET A 436 -1.78 -3.85 -12.51
N LYS A 437 -2.76 -2.95 -12.74
CA LYS A 437 -4.11 -3.31 -13.16
C LYS A 437 -4.16 -4.24 -14.37
N PRO A 438 -3.33 -4.09 -15.43
CA PRO A 438 -3.40 -4.97 -16.60
C PRO A 438 -3.07 -6.44 -16.30
N TYR A 439 -2.32 -6.69 -15.23
CA TYR A 439 -1.77 -8.00 -14.85
C TYR A 439 -2.63 -8.73 -13.80
N LEU A 440 -3.69 -8.08 -13.31
CA LEU A 440 -4.64 -8.68 -12.39
C LEU A 440 -5.49 -9.76 -13.07
N ALA A 441 -5.79 -10.83 -12.33
CA ALA A 441 -6.66 -11.91 -12.77
C ALA A 441 -8.02 -11.40 -13.26
N SER A 442 -8.61 -10.45 -12.52
CA SER A 442 -9.88 -9.80 -12.85
C SER A 442 -9.82 -9.08 -14.21
N SER A 443 -8.76 -8.31 -14.45
CA SER A 443 -8.54 -7.61 -15.72
C SER A 443 -8.31 -8.56 -16.90
N ILE A 444 -7.50 -9.61 -16.70
CA ILE A 444 -7.18 -10.59 -17.75
C ILE A 444 -8.44 -11.37 -18.16
N VAL A 445 -9.19 -11.88 -17.19
CA VAL A 445 -10.44 -12.62 -17.44
C VAL A 445 -11.48 -11.72 -18.11
N ARG A 446 -11.63 -10.46 -17.64
CA ARG A 446 -12.55 -9.49 -18.24
C ARG A 446 -12.20 -9.14 -19.68
N LYS A 447 -10.91 -9.00 -20.01
CA LYS A 447 -10.45 -8.80 -21.40
C LYS A 447 -10.81 -9.98 -22.29
N ARG A 448 -10.75 -11.22 -21.77
CA ARG A 448 -10.97 -12.45 -22.54
C ARG A 448 -12.45 -12.77 -22.76
N TYR A 449 -13.28 -12.66 -21.71
CA TYR A 449 -14.67 -13.14 -21.74
C TYR A 449 -15.72 -12.02 -21.61
N GLY A 450 -15.29 -10.76 -21.57
CA GLY A 450 -16.17 -9.63 -21.26
C GLY A 450 -16.75 -9.74 -19.84
N ASN A 451 -17.81 -8.98 -19.56
CA ASN A 451 -18.43 -8.95 -18.23
C ASN A 451 -19.30 -10.19 -17.91
N ARG A 452 -19.20 -11.30 -18.66
CA ARG A 452 -20.32 -12.26 -18.77
C ARG A 452 -20.30 -13.50 -17.88
N ILE A 453 -19.24 -13.83 -17.12
CA ILE A 453 -19.15 -15.22 -16.59
C ILE A 453 -18.62 -15.36 -15.13
N PHE A 454 -18.02 -14.36 -14.50
CA PHE A 454 -17.45 -14.55 -13.15
C PHE A 454 -17.88 -13.47 -12.16
N SER A 455 -18.68 -13.85 -11.17
CA SER A 455 -18.71 -13.17 -9.88
C SER A 455 -17.33 -13.38 -9.25
N PHE A 456 -16.44 -12.39 -9.34
CA PHE A 456 -15.26 -12.40 -8.50
C PHE A 456 -15.74 -12.17 -7.08
N ASP A 457 -15.85 -13.24 -6.29
CA ASP A 457 -16.04 -13.14 -4.85
C ASP A 457 -14.89 -12.28 -4.30
N SER A 458 -15.26 -11.21 -3.58
CA SER A 458 -14.43 -10.12 -3.05
C SER A 458 -13.98 -9.03 -4.05
N ASP A 459 -14.78 -7.97 -4.18
CA ASP A 459 -14.44 -6.63 -3.69
C ASP A 459 -13.10 -5.97 -4.17
N GLU A 460 -12.58 -6.33 -5.34
CA GLU A 460 -11.35 -5.79 -5.96
C GLU A 460 -11.41 -4.29 -6.40
N SER A 461 -12.34 -3.48 -5.87
CA SER A 461 -12.53 -2.07 -6.29
C SER A 461 -11.83 -1.01 -5.43
N ASP A 462 -11.28 -1.35 -4.25
CA ASP A 462 -10.70 -0.38 -3.31
C ASP A 462 -9.15 -0.47 -3.16
N ILE A 463 -8.47 -1.39 -3.84
CA ILE A 463 -7.00 -1.50 -3.77
C ILE A 463 -6.37 -0.70 -4.91
N SER A 464 -5.62 0.35 -4.57
CA SER A 464 -4.83 1.12 -5.54
C SER A 464 -3.88 0.19 -6.29
N THR A 465 -4.03 0.10 -7.62
CA THR A 465 -3.14 -0.66 -8.50
C THR A 465 -1.93 0.14 -8.96
N GLU A 466 -1.86 1.42 -8.56
CA GLU A 466 -0.73 2.29 -8.82
C GLU A 466 0.35 2.14 -7.75
N PHE A 467 1.57 1.98 -8.23
CA PHE A 467 2.78 1.78 -7.44
C PHE A 467 3.86 2.77 -7.84
N GLU A 468 4.68 3.17 -6.87
CA GLU A 468 5.85 4.01 -7.09
C GLU A 468 7.12 3.30 -6.62
N ILE A 469 8.17 3.39 -7.44
CA ILE A 469 9.46 2.82 -7.10
C ILE A 469 10.10 3.65 -5.98
N PHE A 470 10.63 2.95 -4.97
CA PHE A 470 11.38 3.60 -3.90
C PHE A 470 12.77 3.02 -3.71
N ALA A 471 13.03 1.80 -4.22
CA ALA A 471 14.37 1.22 -4.18
C ALA A 471 14.67 0.31 -5.37
N VAL A 472 15.95 0.30 -5.77
CA VAL A 472 16.50 -0.54 -6.82
C VAL A 472 17.82 -1.12 -6.32
N VAL A 473 17.96 -2.45 -6.35
CA VAL A 473 19.24 -3.13 -6.07
C VAL A 473 19.86 -3.55 -7.39
N THR A 474 21.15 -3.26 -7.54
CA THR A 474 21.94 -3.58 -8.73
C THR A 474 23.09 -4.49 -8.36
N HIS A 475 23.50 -5.33 -9.31
CA HIS A 475 24.62 -6.25 -9.13
C HIS A 475 25.66 -6.06 -10.23
N SER A 476 26.86 -5.63 -9.85
CA SER A 476 28.02 -5.53 -10.73
C SER A 476 28.97 -6.70 -10.51
N GLY A 477 29.43 -7.36 -11.57
CA GLY A 477 30.31 -8.53 -11.47
C GLY A 477 29.79 -9.75 -12.23
N MET A 478 30.45 -10.88 -12.02
CA MET A 478 30.10 -12.22 -12.54
C MET A 478 29.01 -12.88 -11.68
N LEU A 479 28.57 -14.09 -12.02
CA LEU A 479 27.56 -14.81 -11.23
C LEU A 479 28.07 -15.24 -9.85
N GLU A 480 29.34 -15.67 -9.78
CA GLU A 480 29.97 -16.20 -8.55
C GLU A 480 30.69 -15.11 -7.75
N SER A 481 30.93 -13.95 -8.36
CA SER A 481 31.55 -12.83 -7.67
C SER A 481 31.05 -11.48 -8.15
N GLY A 482 30.73 -10.60 -7.22
CA GLY A 482 30.31 -9.25 -7.56
C GLY A 482 30.07 -8.36 -6.36
N HIS A 483 29.33 -7.28 -6.60
CA HIS A 483 29.04 -6.25 -5.63
C HIS A 483 27.62 -5.74 -5.79
N TYR A 484 26.93 -5.61 -4.67
CA TYR A 484 25.56 -5.12 -4.61
C TYR A 484 25.50 -3.68 -4.14
N VAL A 485 24.71 -2.87 -4.84
CA VAL A 485 24.48 -1.46 -4.52
C VAL A 485 22.99 -1.17 -4.59
N THR A 486 22.50 -0.36 -3.65
CA THR A 486 21.09 0.05 -3.60
C THR A 486 20.94 1.52 -3.98
N TYR A 487 20.02 1.82 -4.88
CA TYR A 487 19.54 3.17 -5.15
C TYR A 487 18.21 3.37 -4.42
N LEU A 488 18.13 4.37 -3.55
CA LEU A 488 16.95 4.72 -2.78
C LEU A 488 16.37 6.05 -3.25
N ARG A 489 15.04 6.13 -3.34
CA ARG A 489 14.32 7.36 -3.66
C ARG A 489 13.65 7.92 -2.42
N LEU A 490 14.11 9.08 -1.94
CA LEU A 490 13.55 9.77 -0.79
C LEU A 490 13.32 11.25 -1.12
N ARG A 491 12.12 11.76 -0.86
CA ARG A 491 11.71 13.14 -1.17
C ARG A 491 11.98 13.52 -2.64
N ASN A 492 11.65 12.61 -3.55
CA ASN A 492 11.90 12.74 -5.00
C ASN A 492 13.38 12.86 -5.41
N GLN A 493 14.34 12.68 -4.48
CA GLN A 493 15.77 12.64 -4.78
C GLN A 493 16.28 11.19 -4.69
N TRP A 494 17.27 10.85 -5.52
CA TRP A 494 17.90 9.54 -5.49
C TRP A 494 19.23 9.54 -4.76
N TYR A 495 19.47 8.45 -4.02
CA TYR A 495 20.69 8.23 -3.26
C TYR A 495 21.23 6.85 -3.59
N LYS A 496 22.49 6.77 -4.00
CA LYS A 496 23.25 5.53 -4.15
C LYS A 496 23.87 5.18 -2.79
N CYS A 497 23.43 4.06 -2.22
CA CYS A 497 23.93 3.43 -1.02
C CYS A 497 24.89 2.30 -1.40
N ASP A 498 26.18 2.57 -1.24
CA ASP A 498 27.29 1.68 -1.56
C ASP A 498 28.02 1.36 -0.24
N ASP A 499 27.50 0.37 0.48
CA ASP A 499 27.88 0.05 1.86
C ASP A 499 27.90 1.30 2.77
N ALA A 500 29.07 1.72 3.22
CA ALA A 500 29.27 2.84 4.13
C ALA A 500 29.02 4.20 3.46
N TRP A 501 29.07 4.24 2.12
CA TRP A 501 29.03 5.47 1.35
C TRP A 501 27.62 5.73 0.82
N ILE A 502 27.10 6.92 1.12
CA ILE A 502 25.84 7.40 0.55
C ILE A 502 26.16 8.63 -0.31
N THR A 503 25.72 8.58 -1.56
CA THR A 503 25.92 9.66 -2.53
C THR A 503 24.60 10.00 -3.21
N GLU A 504 24.34 11.28 -3.44
CA GLU A 504 23.20 11.72 -4.23
C GLU A 504 23.47 11.48 -5.72
N VAL A 505 22.46 11.03 -6.46
CA VAL A 505 22.58 10.71 -7.88
C VAL A 505 21.35 11.18 -8.66
N ASP A 506 21.53 11.43 -9.95
CA ASP A 506 20.45 11.83 -10.84
C ASP A 506 19.57 10.64 -11.24
N GLU A 507 18.30 10.92 -11.57
CA GLU A 507 17.35 9.88 -12.00
C GLU A 507 17.84 9.11 -13.24
N GLU A 508 18.60 9.77 -14.12
CA GLU A 508 19.14 9.18 -15.35
C GLU A 508 20.11 8.04 -15.07
N VAL A 509 20.97 8.21 -14.04
CA VAL A 509 21.91 7.18 -13.59
C VAL A 509 21.14 5.94 -13.12
N VAL A 510 20.06 6.15 -12.37
CA VAL A 510 19.22 5.05 -11.87
C VAL A 510 18.52 4.35 -13.03
N ARG A 511 17.95 5.09 -14.00
CA ARG A 511 17.30 4.50 -15.19
C ARG A 511 18.27 3.72 -16.08
N ALA A 512 19.53 4.12 -16.14
CA ALA A 512 20.57 3.42 -16.89
C ALA A 512 21.12 2.18 -16.16
N SER A 513 20.83 2.02 -14.87
CA SER A 513 21.38 0.96 -14.05
C SER A 513 20.83 -0.44 -14.40
N GLN A 514 21.65 -1.47 -14.15
CA GLN A 514 21.27 -2.87 -14.35
C GLN A 514 20.57 -3.40 -13.09
N CYS A 515 19.25 -3.24 -13.04
CA CYS A 515 18.46 -3.66 -11.89
C CYS A 515 18.44 -5.17 -11.74
N TYR A 516 18.69 -5.65 -10.53
CA TYR A 516 18.55 -7.03 -10.11
C TYR A 516 17.27 -7.23 -9.31
N LEU A 517 17.05 -6.38 -8.28
CA LEU A 517 15.80 -6.32 -7.51
C LEU A 517 15.18 -4.93 -7.62
N MET A 518 13.87 -4.86 -7.71
CA MET A 518 13.13 -3.61 -7.80
C MET A 518 11.97 -3.61 -6.80
N TYR A 519 11.88 -2.54 -6.02
CA TYR A 519 10.90 -2.42 -4.96
C TYR A 519 9.97 -1.24 -5.21
N TYR A 520 8.70 -1.55 -5.34
CA TYR A 520 7.64 -0.58 -5.51
C TYR A 520 6.71 -0.58 -4.31
N VAL A 521 6.26 0.59 -3.88
CA VAL A 521 5.28 0.75 -2.82
C VAL A 521 3.99 1.32 -3.40
N GLN A 522 2.85 0.89 -2.86
CA GLN A 522 1.55 1.41 -3.28
C GLN A 522 1.49 2.94 -3.12
N LYS A 523 1.06 3.65 -4.15
CA LYS A 523 1.15 5.12 -4.24
C LYS A 523 0.49 5.86 -3.06
N MET A 524 -0.62 5.31 -2.55
CA MET A 524 -1.31 5.83 -1.36
C MET A 524 -0.43 5.86 -0.09
N LEU A 525 0.55 4.97 0.00
CA LEU A 525 1.52 4.94 1.11
C LEU A 525 2.76 5.80 0.82
N TYR A 526 3.13 5.96 -0.45
CA TYR A 526 4.26 6.79 -0.86
C TYR A 526 4.04 8.26 -0.46
N HIS A 527 2.89 8.83 -0.81
CA HIS A 527 2.57 10.23 -0.48
C HIS A 527 2.58 10.48 1.03
N LYS A 528 1.96 9.60 1.83
CA LYS A 528 1.98 9.69 3.29
C LYS A 528 3.40 9.63 3.88
N SER A 529 4.28 8.82 3.29
CA SER A 529 5.66 8.66 3.76
C SER A 529 6.59 9.82 3.42
N CYS A 530 6.28 10.58 2.36
CA CYS A 530 6.99 11.81 1.98
C CYS A 530 6.53 13.04 2.79
N GLU A 531 5.34 13.00 3.39
CA GLU A 531 4.74 14.12 4.14
C GLU A 531 5.22 14.25 5.60
N ASP A 532 6.10 13.38 6.11
CA ASP A 532 6.55 13.43 7.51
C ASP A 532 7.63 14.52 7.84
N VAL A 533 7.14 15.62 8.40
CA VAL A 533 7.61 16.43 9.56
C VAL A 533 9.10 16.76 9.71
N SER A 534 9.76 17.35 8.70
CA SER A 534 11.07 18.01 8.94
C SER A 534 11.27 19.37 8.27
N CYS A 535 10.24 19.89 7.62
CA CYS A 535 10.21 21.26 7.11
C CYS A 535 8.91 21.97 7.49
N GLN A 536 8.63 22.10 8.80
CA GLN A 536 7.89 23.26 9.29
C GLN A 536 8.86 24.09 10.13
N PRO A 537 9.04 25.40 9.86
CA PRO A 537 9.85 26.25 10.70
C PRO A 537 9.15 26.40 12.06
N MET A 538 9.73 25.81 13.11
CA MET A 538 9.34 26.15 14.48
C MET A 538 9.80 27.59 14.76
N SER A 539 8.87 28.52 14.75
CA SER A 539 9.03 29.81 15.43
C SER A 539 8.77 29.61 16.92
N LEU A 540 9.75 29.93 17.76
CA LEU A 540 9.66 29.98 19.22
C LEU A 540 10.16 31.36 19.68
N ARG A 541 9.21 32.27 19.97
CA ARG A 541 9.24 33.45 20.87
C ARG A 541 7.89 34.18 20.65
N ALA A 542 7.04 34.50 21.63
CA ALA A 542 7.19 34.59 23.07
C ALA A 542 5.83 34.37 23.77
N ASP A 543 5.90 33.76 24.97
CA ASP A 543 4.90 33.89 26.02
C ASP A 543 4.87 35.33 26.55
N THR A 544 3.70 35.89 26.92
CA THR A 544 3.29 36.13 28.32
C THR A 544 1.93 36.83 28.46
N PHE A 545 1.28 36.52 29.58
CA PHE A 545 -0.04 36.92 30.07
C PHE A 545 -0.27 38.44 30.30
N VAL A 546 -1.38 38.98 29.78
CA VAL A 546 -2.55 39.68 30.44
C VAL A 546 -2.28 40.48 31.75
N PRO A 547 -2.72 41.76 31.93
CA PRO A 547 -4.12 42.05 32.33
C PRO A 547 -4.82 43.40 31.98
N ILE A 548 -6.14 43.27 31.73
CA ILE A 548 -7.33 44.00 32.26
C ILE A 548 -7.51 45.53 32.05
N ALA A 549 -8.57 45.82 31.27
CA ALA A 549 -9.65 46.83 31.37
C ALA A 549 -9.41 48.33 31.67
N GLY A 550 -10.15 49.17 30.95
CA GLY A 550 -10.47 50.55 31.35
C GLY A 550 -11.13 51.40 30.26
N CYS A 551 -12.45 51.58 30.38
CA CYS A 551 -13.31 52.69 29.95
C CYS A 551 -12.78 53.74 28.95
N CYS A 552 -13.49 53.93 27.83
CA CYS A 552 -14.53 54.95 27.63
C CYS A 552 -15.35 54.60 26.38
#